data_AF-A0A955DC18-F1
#
_entry.id   AF-A0A955DC18-F1
#
_cell.length_a   1.000
_cell.length_b   1.000
_cell.length_c   1.000
_cell.angle_alpha   90.00
_cell.angle_beta   90.00
_cell.angle_gamma   90.00
#
_symmetry.space_group_name_H-M   'P 1'
#
loop_
_entity.id
_entity.type
_entity.pdbx_description
1 polymer ?
#
loop_
_entity_poly.entity_id
_entity_poly.type
_entity_poly.pdbx_seq_one_letter_code
_entity_poly.pdbx_strand_id
1 'polypeptide(L)'
;MMQHTGLVLVAAIGTLTAAVTAGNEPVDVRFDRTGKTVFVGDLIEIDIIVSADGPDPQPFAALDAILSWDPSFMVLLGVDDSNAGAPFFISSFLPDPDGINADLTDGDALYTALAPPGNPVNAPPAPGQLIVTTVQFTALAPTPGTPLAFIPELGRFGETRVLLSGMNITGDISSIATIEILAVPMGACCVGFGDCMVLSEPDCDDAGGQWNGDGTDCFNGDDDIYADLCDPCQWDLDNSGAIDPADLAILLAAWATDPGGPPDFNGDGDVDPVDLAKLLANWGPCPTR
;
A
#
# COMPACT_ATOMS: atom_id res chain seq x y z
N MET A 1 1.49 -20.74 -83.98
CA MET A 1 2.17 -19.50 -83.53
C MET A 1 1.21 -18.82 -82.56
N MET A 2 1.63 -18.68 -81.31
CA MET A 2 0.79 -18.42 -80.13
C MET A 2 -0.04 -17.12 -80.24
N GLN A 3 -1.32 -17.18 -79.89
CA GLN A 3 -2.13 -15.99 -79.57
C GLN A 3 -2.04 -15.76 -78.06
N HIS A 4 -1.43 -14.65 -77.66
CA HIS A 4 -1.55 -14.09 -76.32
C HIS A 4 -2.81 -13.25 -76.24
N THR A 5 -3.80 -13.70 -75.46
CA THR A 5 -4.89 -12.85 -74.97
C THR A 5 -4.53 -12.40 -73.55
N GLY A 6 -4.25 -11.11 -73.40
CA GLY A 6 -4.00 -10.47 -72.11
C GLY A 6 -5.30 -10.33 -71.32
N LEU A 7 -5.31 -10.84 -70.08
CA LEU A 7 -6.37 -10.59 -69.10
C LEU A 7 -5.96 -9.37 -68.28
N VAL A 8 -6.61 -8.23 -68.51
CA VAL A 8 -6.47 -7.04 -67.66
C VAL A 8 -7.40 -7.21 -66.47
N LEU A 9 -6.83 -7.44 -65.28
CA LEU A 9 -7.57 -7.49 -64.02
C LEU A 9 -7.71 -6.05 -63.50
N VAL A 10 -8.88 -5.44 -63.65
CA VAL A 10 -9.20 -4.16 -63.02
C VAL A 10 -9.61 -4.43 -61.58
N ALA A 11 -8.68 -4.23 -60.64
CA ALA A 11 -9.00 -4.23 -59.22
C ALA A 11 -9.69 -2.91 -58.87
N ALA A 12 -11.01 -2.94 -58.66
CA ALA A 12 -11.74 -1.84 -58.07
C ALA A 12 -11.36 -1.76 -56.58
N ILE A 13 -10.44 -0.85 -56.24
CA ILE A 13 -10.19 -0.45 -54.86
C ILE A 13 -11.39 0.40 -54.44
N GLY A 14 -12.43 -0.25 -53.93
CA GLY A 14 -13.50 0.44 -53.22
C GLY A 14 -12.94 0.94 -51.90
N THR A 15 -12.67 2.24 -51.79
CA THR A 15 -12.45 2.88 -50.50
C THR A 15 -13.76 2.83 -49.74
N LEU A 16 -13.87 1.86 -48.85
CA LEU A 16 -14.91 1.83 -47.83
C LEU A 16 -14.55 2.92 -46.80
N THR A 17 -14.94 4.16 -47.08
CA THR A 17 -15.04 5.17 -46.02
C THR A 17 -16.22 4.75 -45.15
N ALA A 18 -15.95 3.96 -44.11
CA ALA A 18 -16.85 3.90 -42.98
C ALA A 18 -16.91 5.32 -42.41
N ALA A 19 -18.00 6.03 -42.69
CA ALA A 19 -18.36 7.16 -41.86
C ALA A 19 -18.67 6.56 -40.49
N VAL A 20 -17.69 6.59 -39.58
CA VAL A 20 -17.95 6.40 -38.16
C VAL A 20 -18.87 7.54 -37.78
N THR A 21 -20.15 7.23 -37.63
CA THR A 21 -21.03 8.09 -36.85
C THR A 21 -20.42 8.06 -35.47
N ALA A 22 -19.79 9.15 -35.04
CA ALA A 22 -19.39 9.32 -33.64
C ALA A 22 -20.67 9.32 -32.80
N GLY A 23 -21.13 8.12 -32.44
CA GLY A 23 -21.97 7.96 -31.26
C GLY A 23 -21.14 8.36 -30.07
N ASN A 24 -21.78 8.90 -29.04
CA ASN A 24 -21.07 9.03 -27.77
C ASN A 24 -20.85 7.61 -27.25
N GLU A 25 -19.63 7.12 -27.36
CA GLU A 25 -19.26 5.87 -26.68
C GLU A 25 -19.23 6.14 -25.16
N PRO A 26 -19.54 5.15 -24.33
CA PRO A 26 -19.41 5.30 -22.89
C PRO A 26 -17.95 5.57 -22.47
N VAL A 27 -17.77 6.25 -21.34
CA VAL A 27 -16.46 6.46 -20.70
C VAL A 27 -16.46 5.72 -19.38
N ASP A 28 -15.60 4.71 -19.30
CA ASP A 28 -15.39 3.94 -18.08
C ASP A 28 -14.60 4.76 -17.07
N VAL A 29 -14.96 4.62 -15.80
CA VAL A 29 -14.26 5.22 -14.66
C VAL A 29 -13.73 4.10 -13.78
N ARG A 30 -12.42 4.09 -13.54
CA ARG A 30 -11.74 2.99 -12.86
C ARG A 30 -10.68 3.52 -11.90
N PHE A 31 -10.23 2.65 -11.01
CA PHE A 31 -8.96 2.84 -10.34
C PHE A 31 -7.83 2.25 -11.21
N ASP A 32 -6.64 2.84 -11.16
CA ASP A 32 -5.47 2.34 -11.90
C ASP A 32 -5.05 0.93 -11.47
N ARG A 33 -5.34 0.58 -10.21
CA ARG A 33 -5.05 -0.72 -9.61
C ARG A 33 -6.23 -1.24 -8.78
N THR A 34 -6.34 -2.56 -8.70
CA THR A 34 -7.37 -3.24 -7.89
C THR A 34 -6.86 -3.65 -6.51
N GLY A 35 -5.56 -3.49 -6.24
CA GLY A 35 -4.92 -3.94 -5.01
C GLY A 35 -3.73 -3.05 -4.62
N LYS A 36 -3.57 -2.80 -3.31
CA LYS A 36 -2.41 -2.10 -2.74
C LYS A 36 -2.19 -2.57 -1.29
N THR A 37 -0.94 -2.83 -0.92
CA THR A 37 -0.56 -3.16 0.47
C THR A 37 0.26 -2.00 1.03
N VAL A 38 -0.10 -1.55 2.25
CA VAL A 38 0.55 -0.45 2.99
C VAL A 38 0.63 -0.79 4.47
N PHE A 39 1.37 -0.01 5.24
CA PHE A 39 1.36 -0.05 6.71
C PHE A 39 0.44 1.02 7.30
N VAL A 40 0.01 0.82 8.55
CA VAL A 40 -0.67 1.87 9.32
C VAL A 40 0.20 3.13 9.36
N GLY A 41 -0.40 4.29 9.10
CA GLY A 41 0.28 5.58 9.03
C GLY A 41 0.75 5.98 7.62
N ASP A 42 0.82 5.04 6.67
CA ASP A 42 1.24 5.33 5.31
C ASP A 42 0.22 6.20 4.54
N LEU A 43 0.74 6.94 3.55
CA LEU A 43 -0.05 7.60 2.53
C LEU A 43 -0.50 6.61 1.45
N ILE A 44 -1.81 6.50 1.26
CA ILE A 44 -2.43 5.69 0.22
C ILE A 44 -2.81 6.60 -0.95
N GLU A 45 -2.05 6.49 -2.03
CA GLU A 45 -2.37 7.10 -3.33
C GLU A 45 -2.97 6.09 -4.32
N ILE A 46 -4.14 6.41 -4.88
CA ILE A 46 -4.83 5.62 -5.92
C ILE A 46 -5.30 6.58 -7.01
N ASP A 47 -5.08 6.25 -8.27
CA ASP A 47 -5.48 7.14 -9.37
C ASP A 47 -6.92 6.84 -9.79
N ILE A 48 -7.72 7.90 -9.99
CA ILE A 48 -8.97 7.80 -10.76
C ILE A 48 -8.60 7.96 -12.23
N ILE A 49 -8.88 6.94 -13.02
CA ILE A 49 -8.58 6.89 -14.45
C ILE A 49 -9.85 6.77 -15.27
N VAL A 50 -9.79 7.26 -16.51
CA VAL A 50 -10.86 7.09 -17.50
C VAL A 50 -10.35 6.51 -18.81
N SER A 51 -11.22 5.74 -19.47
CA SER A 51 -10.99 5.19 -20.80
C SER A 51 -12.29 5.14 -21.60
N ALA A 52 -12.21 5.31 -22.91
CA ALA A 52 -13.35 5.14 -23.80
C ALA A 52 -13.69 3.64 -23.98
N ASP A 53 -14.96 3.28 -23.86
CA ASP A 53 -15.50 1.95 -24.20
C ASP A 53 -15.76 1.83 -25.71
N GLY A 54 -14.74 2.17 -26.49
CA GLY A 54 -14.81 2.24 -27.94
C GLY A 54 -13.41 2.25 -28.58
N PRO A 55 -13.33 2.10 -29.90
CA PRO A 55 -12.04 2.06 -30.60
C PRO A 55 -11.38 3.44 -30.76
N ASP A 56 -12.15 4.51 -30.57
CA ASP A 56 -11.74 5.90 -30.78
C ASP A 56 -11.72 6.68 -29.46
N PRO A 57 -10.90 7.74 -29.33
CA PRO A 57 -10.95 8.61 -28.16
C PRO A 57 -12.33 9.26 -27.98
N GLN A 58 -12.85 9.23 -26.75
CA GLN A 58 -14.16 9.78 -26.42
C GLN A 58 -14.00 11.08 -25.61
N PRO A 59 -14.51 12.23 -26.10
CA PRO A 59 -14.48 13.47 -25.35
C PRO A 59 -15.47 13.44 -24.18
N PHE A 60 -15.09 14.08 -23.07
CA PHE A 60 -15.98 14.38 -21.95
C PHE A 60 -15.68 15.77 -21.38
N ALA A 61 -16.68 16.35 -20.72
CA ALA A 61 -16.62 17.70 -20.17
C ALA A 61 -16.70 17.74 -18.65
N ALA A 62 -17.26 16.71 -18.02
CA ALA A 62 -17.29 16.57 -16.57
C ALA A 62 -17.24 15.11 -16.15
N LEU A 63 -16.64 14.86 -14.98
CA LEU A 63 -16.74 13.62 -14.21
C LEU A 63 -17.19 14.00 -12.79
N ASP A 64 -18.28 13.40 -12.34
CA ASP A 64 -18.66 13.33 -10.93
C ASP A 64 -18.41 11.87 -10.49
N ALA A 65 -17.67 11.64 -9.42
CA ALA A 65 -17.36 10.31 -8.91
C ALA A 65 -17.61 10.26 -7.40
N ILE A 66 -18.57 9.44 -6.99
CA ILE A 66 -18.84 9.21 -5.57
C ILE A 66 -17.98 8.05 -5.11
N LEU A 67 -17.08 8.34 -4.18
CA LEU A 67 -16.21 7.38 -3.53
C LEU A 67 -16.89 6.88 -2.26
N SER A 68 -16.69 5.60 -1.94
CA SER A 68 -17.06 5.01 -0.67
C SER A 68 -15.92 4.15 -0.12
N TRP A 69 -15.66 4.28 1.18
CA TRP A 69 -14.66 3.52 1.91
C TRP A 69 -15.10 3.31 3.37
N ASP A 70 -14.38 2.45 4.10
CA ASP A 70 -14.59 2.29 5.54
C ASP A 70 -13.72 3.30 6.32
N PRO A 71 -14.33 4.28 7.02
CA PRO A 71 -13.60 5.33 7.74
C PRO A 71 -12.85 4.81 8.97
N SER A 72 -13.07 3.56 9.38
CA SER A 72 -12.30 2.90 10.44
C SER A 72 -10.88 2.56 10.01
N PHE A 73 -10.65 2.44 8.70
CA PHE A 73 -9.37 1.98 8.13
C PHE A 73 -8.66 3.05 7.31
N MET A 74 -9.39 4.01 6.73
CA MET A 74 -8.81 5.06 5.90
C MET A 74 -9.49 6.41 6.16
N VAL A 75 -8.72 7.50 6.15
CA VAL A 75 -9.26 8.87 6.14
C VAL A 75 -8.80 9.60 4.89
N LEU A 76 -9.73 10.24 4.18
CA LEU A 76 -9.44 11.00 2.98
C LEU A 76 -8.70 12.30 3.32
N LEU A 77 -7.60 12.56 2.63
CA LEU A 77 -6.81 13.78 2.76
C LEU A 77 -7.15 14.80 1.68
N GLY A 78 -7.48 14.33 0.48
CA GLY A 78 -7.70 15.18 -0.68
C GLY A 78 -7.35 14.50 -1.99
N VAL A 79 -6.97 15.33 -2.97
CA VAL A 79 -6.52 14.91 -4.29
C VAL A 79 -5.18 15.54 -4.64
N ASP A 80 -4.36 14.84 -5.42
CA ASP A 80 -3.15 15.35 -6.07
C ASP A 80 -3.27 15.23 -7.59
N ASP A 81 -3.19 16.38 -8.27
CA ASP A 81 -3.27 16.51 -9.72
C ASP A 81 -1.89 16.59 -10.39
N SER A 82 -0.79 16.41 -9.65
CA SER A 82 0.58 16.51 -10.18
C SER A 82 0.84 15.59 -11.38
N ASN A 83 0.14 14.46 -11.44
CA ASN A 83 0.22 13.45 -12.50
C ASN A 83 -1.03 13.40 -13.41
N ALA A 84 -1.94 14.37 -13.31
CA ALA A 84 -3.15 14.39 -14.13
C ALA A 84 -2.80 14.44 -15.63
N GLY A 85 -3.45 13.58 -16.42
CA GLY A 85 -3.22 13.46 -17.86
C GLY A 85 -3.80 14.62 -18.68
N ALA A 86 -4.56 15.51 -18.06
CA ALA A 86 -5.14 16.70 -18.67
C ALA A 86 -5.31 17.84 -17.65
N PRO A 87 -5.29 19.11 -18.08
CA PRO A 87 -5.54 20.24 -17.19
C PRO A 87 -7.03 20.40 -16.95
N PHE A 88 -7.52 19.96 -15.79
CA PHE A 88 -8.90 20.19 -15.37
C PHE A 88 -9.06 21.62 -14.83
N PHE A 89 -10.19 22.25 -15.15
CA PHE A 89 -10.55 23.58 -14.62
C PHE A 89 -11.01 23.51 -13.16
N ILE A 90 -11.65 22.40 -12.79
CA ILE A 90 -11.97 22.03 -11.42
C ILE A 90 -11.54 20.59 -11.23
N SER A 91 -10.88 20.30 -10.11
CA SER A 91 -10.56 18.95 -9.62
C SER A 91 -10.62 19.04 -8.09
N SER A 92 -11.73 18.63 -7.48
CA SER A 92 -11.91 18.75 -6.03
C SER A 92 -13.15 18.03 -5.50
N PHE A 93 -13.31 18.01 -4.18
CA PHE A 93 -14.53 17.58 -3.50
C PHE A 93 -15.46 18.78 -3.32
N LEU A 94 -16.51 18.85 -4.14
CA LEU A 94 -17.46 19.97 -4.10
C LEU A 94 -18.70 19.60 -3.28
N PRO A 95 -19.19 20.49 -2.39
CA PRO A 95 -20.42 20.23 -1.66
C PRO A 95 -21.62 20.03 -2.60
N ASP A 96 -22.48 19.09 -2.27
CA ASP A 96 -23.73 18.86 -3.00
C ASP A 96 -24.97 19.23 -2.13
N PRO A 97 -26.16 19.40 -2.73
CA PRO A 97 -27.40 19.68 -2.00
C PRO A 97 -27.83 18.62 -0.98
N ASP A 98 -27.40 17.37 -1.10
CA ASP A 98 -27.65 16.30 -0.14
C ASP A 98 -26.73 16.35 1.08
N GLY A 99 -25.69 17.19 1.03
CA GLY A 99 -24.72 17.35 2.11
C GLY A 99 -23.51 16.41 1.99
N ILE A 100 -23.33 15.73 0.86
CA ILE A 100 -22.11 15.01 0.53
C ILE A 100 -20.96 16.02 0.54
N ASN A 101 -19.81 15.58 1.08
CA ASN A 101 -18.63 16.40 1.36
C ASN A 101 -18.80 17.47 2.46
N ALA A 102 -19.87 17.42 3.26
CA ALA A 102 -19.95 18.24 4.48
C ALA A 102 -18.93 17.78 5.55
N ASP A 103 -18.67 16.48 5.57
CA ASP A 103 -17.54 15.82 6.20
C ASP A 103 -16.84 15.01 5.11
N LEU A 104 -15.51 14.94 5.13
CA LEU A 104 -14.73 14.12 4.19
C LEU A 104 -14.13 12.90 4.89
N THR A 105 -14.47 12.69 6.17
CA THR A 105 -13.90 11.65 7.02
C THR A 105 -14.90 10.56 7.38
N ASP A 106 -16.12 10.65 6.85
CA ASP A 106 -17.29 9.83 7.21
C ASP A 106 -17.49 8.60 6.31
N GLY A 107 -16.62 8.37 5.32
CA GLY A 107 -16.62 7.16 4.50
C GLY A 107 -17.23 7.34 3.11
N ASP A 108 -17.62 8.55 2.75
CA ASP A 108 -18.00 8.90 1.38
C ASP A 108 -17.49 10.28 0.96
N ALA A 109 -17.37 10.47 -0.36
CA ALA A 109 -17.01 11.77 -0.93
C ALA A 109 -17.44 11.86 -2.39
N LEU A 110 -17.96 13.01 -2.81
CA LEU A 110 -18.23 13.33 -4.22
C LEU A 110 -17.06 14.12 -4.81
N TYR A 111 -16.24 13.47 -5.63
CA TYR A 111 -15.20 14.13 -6.42
C TYR A 111 -15.78 14.68 -7.72
N THR A 112 -15.42 15.92 -8.07
CA THR A 112 -15.80 16.56 -9.34
C THR A 112 -14.57 17.02 -10.10
N ALA A 113 -14.49 16.59 -11.36
CA ALA A 113 -13.55 17.06 -12.37
C ALA A 113 -14.30 17.75 -13.52
N LEU A 114 -13.95 19.01 -13.84
CA LEU A 114 -14.48 19.74 -14.99
C LEU A 114 -13.39 20.03 -16.00
N ALA A 115 -13.62 19.69 -17.27
CA ALA A 115 -12.76 20.10 -18.36
C ALA A 115 -12.76 21.64 -18.51
N PRO A 116 -11.72 22.23 -19.12
CA PRO A 116 -11.72 23.66 -19.42
C PRO A 116 -12.94 24.07 -20.26
N PRO A 117 -13.59 25.21 -19.98
CA PRO A 117 -14.78 25.63 -20.70
C PRO A 117 -14.59 25.63 -22.22
N GLY A 118 -15.44 24.90 -22.94
CA GLY A 118 -15.40 24.76 -24.40
C GLY A 118 -14.29 23.84 -24.94
N ASN A 119 -13.44 23.28 -24.07
CA ASN A 119 -12.37 22.37 -24.45
C ASN A 119 -12.52 21.05 -23.68
N PRO A 120 -13.35 20.10 -24.17
CA PRO A 120 -13.48 18.80 -23.54
C PRO A 120 -12.15 18.04 -23.52
N VAL A 121 -11.98 17.17 -22.54
CA VAL A 121 -10.84 16.27 -22.40
C VAL A 121 -11.16 14.96 -23.11
N ASN A 122 -10.17 14.33 -23.74
CA ASN A 122 -10.37 13.06 -24.45
C ASN A 122 -9.95 11.88 -23.57
N ALA A 123 -10.89 10.99 -23.27
CA ALA A 123 -10.57 9.67 -22.75
C ALA A 123 -9.99 8.82 -23.90
N PRO A 124 -8.78 8.26 -23.78
CA PRO A 124 -8.22 7.38 -24.80
C PRO A 124 -8.98 6.03 -24.84
N PRO A 125 -9.00 5.35 -25.99
CA PRO A 125 -9.55 4.00 -26.08
C PRO A 125 -8.66 3.00 -25.33
N ALA A 126 -9.27 1.98 -24.74
CA ALA A 126 -8.53 0.89 -24.09
C ALA A 126 -7.51 0.24 -25.05
N PRO A 127 -6.31 -0.15 -24.58
CA PRO A 127 -5.85 -0.16 -23.19
C PRO A 127 -5.27 1.18 -22.70
N GLY A 128 -5.34 2.24 -23.51
CA GLY A 128 -4.94 3.58 -23.08
C GLY A 128 -5.85 4.09 -21.97
N GLN A 129 -5.29 4.88 -21.06
CA GLN A 129 -5.98 5.45 -19.92
C GLN A 129 -5.53 6.89 -19.70
N LEU A 130 -6.43 7.71 -19.17
CA LEU A 130 -6.15 9.07 -18.72
C LEU A 130 -6.28 9.13 -17.20
N ILE A 131 -5.24 9.54 -16.50
CA ILE A 131 -5.33 9.88 -15.07
C ILE A 131 -6.11 11.18 -14.94
N VAL A 132 -7.23 11.14 -14.23
CA VAL A 132 -8.00 12.33 -13.88
C VAL A 132 -7.36 13.03 -12.69
N THR A 133 -7.11 12.28 -11.62
CA THR A 133 -6.49 12.74 -10.38
C THR A 133 -5.97 11.56 -9.55
N THR A 134 -5.20 11.84 -8.51
CA THR A 134 -4.76 10.89 -7.48
C THR A 134 -5.53 11.15 -6.20
N VAL A 135 -6.37 10.22 -5.74
CA VAL A 135 -7.01 10.34 -4.42
C VAL A 135 -6.04 9.87 -3.33
N GLN A 136 -5.97 10.65 -2.25
CA GLN A 136 -5.00 10.44 -1.17
C GLN A 136 -5.72 10.14 0.15
N PHE A 137 -5.35 9.03 0.80
CA PHE A 137 -5.83 8.66 2.14
C PHE A 137 -4.67 8.44 3.11
N THR A 138 -4.92 8.54 4.41
CA THR A 138 -4.04 7.97 5.44
C THR A 138 -4.58 6.62 5.90
N ALA A 139 -3.69 5.62 6.01
CA ALA A 139 -4.01 4.31 6.60
C ALA A 139 -4.14 4.40 8.14
N LEU A 140 -5.26 3.97 8.71
CA LEU A 140 -5.58 4.17 10.13
C LEU A 140 -5.39 2.93 11.00
N ALA A 141 -5.75 1.75 10.48
CA ALA A 141 -5.76 0.52 11.27
C ALA A 141 -5.51 -0.72 10.39
N PRO A 142 -4.94 -1.80 10.96
CA PRO A 142 -4.68 -3.02 10.20
C PRO A 142 -5.98 -3.68 9.73
N THR A 143 -5.98 -4.16 8.49
CA THR A 143 -7.06 -4.95 7.89
C THR A 143 -6.52 -5.80 6.74
N PRO A 144 -6.96 -7.06 6.59
CA PRO A 144 -6.58 -7.88 5.43
C PRO A 144 -7.14 -7.33 4.10
N GLY A 145 -8.06 -6.35 4.15
CA GLY A 145 -8.57 -5.67 2.98
C GLY A 145 -9.72 -4.72 3.32
N THR A 146 -9.62 -3.46 2.89
CA THR A 146 -10.73 -2.49 2.89
C THR A 146 -10.98 -2.00 1.45
N PRO A 147 -12.24 -2.00 0.98
CA PRO A 147 -12.55 -1.56 -0.37
C PRO A 147 -12.61 -0.03 -0.47
N LEU A 148 -12.08 0.50 -1.56
CA LEU A 148 -12.42 1.79 -2.13
C LEU A 148 -13.21 1.53 -3.41
N ALA A 149 -14.43 2.04 -3.47
CA ALA A 149 -15.35 1.78 -4.58
C ALA A 149 -15.99 3.07 -5.10
N PHE A 150 -16.40 3.04 -6.36
CA PHE A 150 -17.38 4.00 -6.87
C PHE A 150 -18.79 3.51 -6.53
N ILE A 151 -19.65 4.42 -6.06
CA ILE A 151 -21.08 4.11 -5.90
C ILE A 151 -21.92 4.88 -6.94
N PRO A 152 -22.96 4.27 -7.52
CA PRO A 152 -23.72 4.91 -8.61
C PRO A 152 -24.45 6.19 -8.17
N GLU A 153 -25.07 6.15 -6.99
CA GLU A 153 -25.92 7.21 -6.47
C GLU A 153 -25.71 7.32 -4.95
N LEU A 154 -25.79 8.54 -4.43
CA LEU A 154 -25.82 8.83 -3.00
C LEU A 154 -26.74 10.01 -2.76
N GLY A 155 -27.66 9.86 -1.80
CA GLY A 155 -28.70 10.87 -1.61
C GLY A 155 -29.70 10.91 -2.78
N ARG A 156 -30.10 12.12 -3.17
CA ARG A 156 -31.10 12.40 -4.21
C ARG A 156 -30.51 13.01 -5.48
N PHE A 157 -29.37 13.67 -5.38
CA PHE A 157 -28.71 14.45 -6.41
C PHE A 157 -27.28 13.98 -6.68
N GLY A 158 -26.66 13.24 -5.74
CA GLY A 158 -25.37 12.60 -5.96
C GLY A 158 -25.49 11.46 -6.97
N GLU A 159 -24.75 11.59 -8.07
CA GLU A 159 -24.61 10.57 -9.10
C GLU A 159 -23.13 10.46 -9.52
N THR A 160 -22.61 9.24 -9.62
CA THR A 160 -21.36 8.99 -10.37
C THR A 160 -21.67 9.04 -11.85
N ARG A 161 -21.09 10.00 -12.57
CA ARG A 161 -21.38 10.20 -13.98
C ARG A 161 -20.27 10.90 -14.76
N VAL A 162 -20.17 10.56 -16.04
CA VAL A 162 -19.40 11.28 -17.05
C VAL A 162 -20.37 12.01 -17.97
N LEU A 163 -20.13 13.31 -18.19
CA LEU A 163 -20.99 14.16 -19.02
C LEU A 163 -20.25 14.72 -20.22
N LEU A 164 -20.93 14.73 -21.37
CA LEU A 164 -20.53 15.49 -22.55
C LEU A 164 -21.73 16.30 -23.06
N SER A 165 -21.56 17.63 -23.12
CA SER A 165 -22.64 18.54 -23.55
C SER A 165 -23.96 18.34 -22.77
N GLY A 166 -23.85 17.97 -21.48
CA GLY A 166 -24.98 17.69 -20.60
C GLY A 166 -25.63 16.31 -20.78
N MET A 167 -25.14 15.47 -21.70
CA MET A 167 -25.58 14.09 -21.82
C MET A 167 -24.73 13.18 -20.95
N ASN A 168 -25.39 12.26 -20.24
CA ASN A 168 -24.72 11.20 -19.49
C ASN A 168 -24.17 10.15 -20.47
N ILE A 169 -22.85 9.96 -20.43
CA ILE A 169 -22.07 9.03 -21.24
C ILE A 169 -21.24 8.10 -20.33
N THR A 170 -21.71 7.85 -19.12
CA THR A 170 -21.02 7.01 -18.14
C THR A 170 -20.97 5.56 -18.61
N GLY A 171 -19.78 4.98 -18.61
CA GLY A 171 -19.54 3.56 -18.86
C GLY A 171 -19.50 2.75 -17.57
N ASP A 172 -18.60 1.78 -17.52
CA ASP A 172 -18.36 0.94 -16.36
C ASP A 172 -17.76 1.75 -15.20
N ILE A 173 -18.33 1.55 -14.00
CA ILE A 173 -17.85 2.12 -12.74
C ILE A 173 -17.63 1.03 -11.67
N SER A 174 -17.66 -0.24 -12.06
CA SER A 174 -17.59 -1.39 -11.14
C SER A 174 -16.19 -1.65 -10.58
N SER A 175 -15.21 -0.82 -10.91
CA SER A 175 -13.84 -0.93 -10.40
C SER A 175 -13.81 -0.74 -8.88
N ILE A 176 -13.12 -1.65 -8.21
CA ILE A 176 -12.87 -1.61 -6.77
C ILE A 176 -11.36 -1.75 -6.55
N ALA A 177 -10.79 -0.86 -5.75
CA ALA A 177 -9.43 -1.02 -5.23
C ALA A 177 -9.53 -1.61 -3.82
N THR A 178 -8.89 -2.74 -3.56
CA THR A 178 -8.82 -3.35 -2.22
C THR A 178 -7.47 -3.03 -1.59
N ILE A 179 -7.50 -2.36 -0.44
CA ILE A 179 -6.30 -1.91 0.24
C ILE A 179 -6.08 -2.83 1.45
N GLU A 180 -4.99 -3.57 1.44
CA GLU A 180 -4.50 -4.31 2.60
C GLU A 180 -3.66 -3.37 3.47
N ILE A 181 -3.96 -3.29 4.76
CA ILE A 181 -3.25 -2.44 5.71
C ILE A 181 -2.64 -3.36 6.77
N LEU A 182 -1.31 -3.36 6.85
CA LEU A 182 -0.55 -4.14 7.82
C LEU A 182 -0.23 -3.28 9.06
N ALA A 183 -0.13 -3.91 10.22
CA ALA A 183 0.46 -3.25 11.38
C ALA A 183 1.94 -2.95 11.09
N VAL A 184 2.46 -1.83 11.59
CA VAL A 184 3.88 -1.53 11.52
C VAL A 184 4.63 -2.62 12.29
N PRO A 185 5.61 -3.31 11.68
CA PRO A 185 6.43 -4.30 12.37
C PRO A 185 7.13 -3.68 13.58
N MET A 186 7.08 -4.36 14.72
CA MET A 186 7.67 -3.88 15.96
C MET A 186 8.60 -4.94 16.53
N GLY A 187 9.79 -4.52 16.95
CA GLY A 187 10.85 -5.43 17.37
C GLY A 187 11.79 -4.81 18.39
N ALA A 188 12.61 -5.65 19.01
CA ALA A 188 13.68 -5.26 19.93
C ALA A 188 14.74 -4.43 19.20
N CYS A 189 14.92 -3.21 19.65
CA CYS A 189 15.96 -2.29 19.22
C CYS A 189 17.03 -2.16 20.29
N CYS A 190 18.23 -2.65 20.00
CA CYS A 190 19.38 -2.53 20.89
C CYS A 190 20.11 -1.22 20.61
N VAL A 191 19.96 -0.25 21.49
CA VAL A 191 20.66 1.04 21.43
C VAL A 191 21.80 1.05 22.43
N GLY A 192 22.97 1.55 22.03
CA GLY A 192 24.13 1.61 22.92
C GLY A 192 24.55 0.24 23.48
N PHE A 193 24.78 0.17 24.80
CA PHE A 193 25.28 -1.03 25.49
C PHE A 193 24.16 -1.67 26.31
N GLY A 194 23.33 -2.48 25.66
CA GLY A 194 22.30 -3.31 26.30
C GLY A 194 20.98 -2.61 26.64
N ASP A 195 20.84 -1.31 26.35
CA ASP A 195 19.54 -0.65 26.41
C ASP A 195 18.66 -1.21 25.27
N CYS A 196 17.50 -1.75 25.65
CA CYS A 196 16.54 -2.30 24.71
C CYS A 196 15.22 -1.56 24.77
N MET A 197 14.67 -1.26 23.59
CA MET A 197 13.34 -0.72 23.44
C MET A 197 12.60 -1.40 22.27
N VAL A 198 11.28 -1.56 22.38
CA VAL A 198 10.48 -2.10 21.28
C VAL A 198 10.12 -0.95 20.32
N LEU A 199 10.70 -0.98 19.12
CA LEU A 199 10.56 0.07 18.10
C LEU A 199 10.29 -0.54 16.72
N SER A 200 9.81 0.30 15.80
CA SER A 200 9.85 -0.02 14.38
C SER A 200 11.30 -0.02 13.89
N GLU A 201 11.58 -0.71 12.78
CA GLU A 201 12.93 -0.71 12.19
C GLU A 201 13.42 0.72 11.86
N PRO A 202 12.62 1.59 11.21
CA PRO A 202 13.04 2.98 10.97
C PRO A 202 13.31 3.78 12.24
N ASP A 203 12.47 3.65 13.28
CA ASP A 203 12.68 4.36 14.54
C ASP A 203 13.94 3.86 15.26
N CYS A 204 14.26 2.58 15.12
CA CYS A 204 15.47 1.99 15.67
C CYS A 204 16.74 2.51 14.98
N ASP A 205 16.71 2.59 13.65
CA ASP A 205 17.79 3.17 12.85
C ASP A 205 18.03 4.64 13.20
N ASP A 206 16.94 5.42 13.36
CA ASP A 206 17.01 6.83 13.77
C ASP A 206 17.55 7.00 15.20
N ALA A 207 17.31 6.02 16.08
CA ALA A 207 17.91 5.95 17.42
C ALA A 207 19.38 5.49 17.40
N GLY A 208 19.91 5.07 16.25
CA GLY A 208 21.26 4.53 16.10
C GLY A 208 21.43 3.14 16.71
N GLY A 209 20.35 2.38 16.82
CA GLY A 209 20.32 1.03 17.37
C GLY A 209 20.45 -0.06 16.31
N GLN A 210 20.44 -1.31 16.77
CA GLN A 210 20.30 -2.50 15.93
C GLN A 210 18.91 -3.11 16.15
N TRP A 211 18.11 -3.21 15.09
CA TRP A 211 16.81 -3.86 15.11
C TRP A 211 16.94 -5.38 14.94
N ASN A 212 16.29 -6.18 15.79
CA ASN A 212 16.48 -7.65 15.84
C ASN A 212 15.38 -8.46 15.17
N GLY A 213 14.37 -7.82 14.56
CA GLY A 213 13.31 -8.54 13.85
C GLY A 213 11.91 -8.26 14.39
N ASP A 214 10.90 -8.48 13.55
CA ASP A 214 9.50 -8.30 13.92
C ASP A 214 9.08 -9.32 14.97
N GLY A 215 8.33 -8.87 15.98
CA GLY A 215 7.86 -9.67 17.10
C GLY A 215 8.93 -10.00 18.14
N THR A 216 10.18 -9.57 17.96
CA THR A 216 11.18 -9.66 19.04
C THR A 216 10.87 -8.64 20.13
N ASP A 217 11.18 -8.98 21.39
CA ASP A 217 10.93 -8.12 22.54
C ASP A 217 12.21 -7.89 23.35
N CYS A 218 12.08 -7.04 24.37
CA CYS A 218 13.18 -6.74 25.29
C CYS A 218 13.11 -7.63 26.53
N PHE A 219 12.80 -8.92 26.34
CA PHE A 219 12.77 -9.87 27.44
C PHE A 219 14.16 -9.94 28.10
N ASN A 220 14.13 -10.01 29.43
CA ASN A 220 15.28 -10.23 30.29
C ASN A 220 14.93 -11.44 31.16
N GLY A 221 15.54 -12.58 30.85
CA GLY A 221 15.25 -13.85 31.50
C GLY A 221 15.99 -14.03 32.83
N ASP A 222 17.12 -13.35 33.02
CA ASP A 222 18.02 -13.51 34.15
C ASP A 222 17.92 -12.39 35.21
N ASP A 223 17.00 -11.45 35.01
CA ASP A 223 16.69 -10.26 35.83
C ASP A 223 17.92 -9.36 36.07
N ASP A 224 18.81 -9.28 35.08
CA ASP A 224 19.96 -8.38 35.08
C ASP A 224 19.58 -6.93 34.64
N ILE A 225 20.52 -6.14 34.12
CA ILE A 225 20.25 -4.77 33.65
C ILE A 225 20.07 -4.65 32.13
N TYR A 226 20.18 -5.73 31.36
CA TYR A 226 20.13 -5.74 29.90
C TYR A 226 19.00 -6.63 29.38
N ALA A 227 18.57 -6.44 28.14
CA ALA A 227 17.72 -7.45 27.51
C ALA A 227 18.61 -8.56 26.94
N ASP A 228 18.15 -9.82 26.97
CA ASP A 228 18.92 -10.99 26.52
C ASP A 228 19.40 -10.82 25.06
N LEU A 229 18.55 -10.23 24.21
CA LEU A 229 18.87 -9.95 22.80
C LEU A 229 19.90 -8.82 22.60
N CYS A 230 20.10 -7.98 23.62
CA CYS A 230 20.98 -6.81 23.57
C CYS A 230 22.21 -6.94 24.45
N ASP A 231 22.36 -8.05 25.19
CA ASP A 231 23.51 -8.27 26.06
C ASP A 231 24.76 -8.67 25.26
N PRO A 232 25.81 -7.83 25.25
CA PRO A 232 27.09 -8.19 24.63
C PRO A 232 27.80 -9.37 25.33
N CYS A 233 27.36 -9.78 26.52
CA CYS A 233 27.91 -10.90 27.28
C CYS A 233 26.87 -11.89 27.84
N GLN A 234 25.88 -12.30 27.02
CA GLN A 234 24.81 -13.24 27.42
C GLN A 234 25.27 -14.56 28.09
N TRP A 235 26.55 -14.92 27.98
CA TRP A 235 27.14 -16.14 28.55
C TRP A 235 27.59 -16.00 30.02
N ASP A 236 27.58 -14.80 30.59
CA ASP A 236 27.86 -14.49 32.00
C ASP A 236 26.56 -14.55 32.82
N LEU A 237 26.11 -15.77 33.06
CA LEU A 237 24.81 -16.12 33.64
C LEU A 237 24.68 -15.74 35.12
N ASP A 238 25.79 -15.42 35.81
CA ASP A 238 25.79 -14.91 37.18
C ASP A 238 26.17 -13.43 37.31
N ASN A 239 26.34 -12.73 36.17
CA ASN A 239 26.67 -11.32 36.09
C ASN A 239 27.96 -10.94 36.85
N SER A 240 28.96 -11.82 36.87
CA SER A 240 30.23 -11.60 37.55
C SER A 240 31.24 -10.76 36.74
N GLY A 241 30.97 -10.53 35.47
CA GLY A 241 31.84 -9.91 34.48
C GLY A 241 32.78 -10.88 33.78
N ALA A 242 32.61 -12.20 33.95
CA ALA A 242 33.45 -13.22 33.33
C ALA A 242 32.70 -14.53 33.14
N ILE A 243 32.88 -15.14 31.97
CA ILE A 243 32.35 -16.45 31.60
C ILE A 243 33.29 -17.52 32.16
N ASP A 244 32.88 -18.16 33.26
CA ASP A 244 33.71 -19.00 34.11
C ASP A 244 32.97 -20.26 34.63
N PRO A 245 33.56 -21.09 35.52
CA PRO A 245 32.90 -22.29 36.04
C PRO A 245 31.55 -22.06 36.75
N ALA A 246 31.27 -20.85 37.25
CA ALA A 246 29.99 -20.48 37.83
C ALA A 246 28.88 -20.50 36.78
N ASP A 247 29.11 -19.89 35.61
CA ASP A 247 28.16 -19.89 34.49
C ASP A 247 27.93 -21.30 33.97
N LEU A 248 29.00 -22.08 33.84
CA LEU A 248 28.88 -23.49 33.45
C LEU A 248 27.98 -24.26 34.43
N ALA A 249 28.06 -23.97 35.73
CA ALA A 249 27.21 -24.62 36.72
C ALA A 249 25.73 -24.23 36.57
N ILE A 250 25.45 -22.97 36.23
CA ILE A 250 24.09 -22.48 35.94
C ILE A 250 23.54 -23.15 34.68
N LEU A 251 24.31 -23.19 33.59
CA LEU A 251 23.92 -23.88 32.35
C LEU A 251 23.58 -25.35 32.61
N LEU A 252 24.44 -26.08 33.31
CA LEU A 252 24.22 -27.49 33.62
C LEU A 252 23.04 -27.71 34.57
N ALA A 253 22.69 -26.73 35.41
CA ALA A 253 21.50 -26.80 36.25
C ALA A 253 20.19 -26.69 35.45
N ALA A 254 20.23 -26.03 34.28
CA ALA A 254 19.10 -25.85 33.38
C ALA A 254 19.03 -26.91 32.25
N TRP A 255 19.86 -27.95 32.30
CA TRP A 255 19.97 -28.94 31.22
C TRP A 255 18.63 -29.61 30.84
N ALA A 256 18.35 -29.69 29.54
CA ALA A 256 17.10 -30.23 28.98
C ALA A 256 15.84 -29.56 29.54
N THR A 257 15.91 -28.25 29.78
CA THR A 257 14.77 -27.38 30.09
C THR A 257 14.64 -26.30 29.02
N ASP A 258 13.45 -25.70 28.95
CA ASP A 258 13.14 -24.51 28.15
C ASP A 258 13.08 -23.29 29.07
N PRO A 259 14.22 -22.59 29.29
CA PRO A 259 14.24 -21.38 30.11
C PRO A 259 13.67 -20.15 29.37
N GLY A 260 13.44 -20.20 28.06
CA GLY A 260 12.98 -19.07 27.25
C GLY A 260 14.04 -18.00 26.95
N GLY A 261 15.31 -18.25 27.28
CA GLY A 261 16.46 -17.34 27.12
C GLY A 261 17.76 -18.02 27.59
N PRO A 262 18.88 -17.30 27.77
CA PRO A 262 20.10 -17.84 28.38
C PRO A 262 19.78 -18.70 29.63
N PRO A 263 20.33 -19.93 29.75
CA PRO A 263 21.41 -20.49 28.95
C PRO A 263 21.00 -21.24 27.67
N ASP A 264 19.75 -21.16 27.20
CA ASP A 264 19.41 -21.54 25.81
C ASP A 264 19.82 -20.38 24.89
N PHE A 265 21.02 -20.49 24.32
CA PHE A 265 21.62 -19.43 23.52
C PHE A 265 21.24 -19.52 22.04
N ASN A 266 20.66 -20.64 21.60
CA ASN A 266 20.25 -20.85 20.21
C ASN A 266 18.74 -20.65 19.99
N GLY A 267 17.97 -20.56 21.07
CA GLY A 267 16.53 -20.33 21.08
C GLY A 267 15.74 -21.49 20.50
N ASP A 268 16.26 -22.72 20.56
CA ASP A 268 15.57 -23.91 20.05
C ASP A 268 14.66 -24.59 21.08
N GLY A 269 14.66 -24.08 22.32
CA GLY A 269 13.77 -24.48 23.41
C GLY A 269 14.33 -25.56 24.32
N ASP A 270 15.58 -25.99 24.14
CA ASP A 270 16.22 -26.97 25.02
C ASP A 270 17.68 -26.57 25.34
N VAL A 271 18.04 -26.47 26.63
CA VAL A 271 19.46 -26.30 27.02
C VAL A 271 20.24 -27.60 26.79
N ASP A 272 21.15 -27.59 25.81
CA ASP A 272 21.78 -28.82 25.30
C ASP A 272 23.29 -28.66 24.98
N PRO A 273 23.96 -29.68 24.37
CA PRO A 273 25.37 -29.57 24.02
C PRO A 273 25.73 -28.42 23.06
N VAL A 274 24.79 -27.91 22.27
CA VAL A 274 24.96 -26.74 21.39
C VAL A 274 25.12 -25.48 22.23
N ASP A 275 24.33 -25.29 23.28
CA ASP A 275 24.44 -24.15 24.19
C ASP A 275 25.72 -24.21 25.02
N LEU A 276 26.05 -25.39 25.52
CA LEU A 276 27.32 -25.61 26.19
C LEU A 276 28.50 -25.23 25.29
N ALA A 277 28.46 -25.59 24.01
CA ALA A 277 29.50 -25.23 23.06
C ALA A 277 29.60 -23.70 22.87
N LYS A 278 28.47 -22.98 22.88
CA LYS A 278 28.43 -21.51 22.81
C LYS A 278 29.02 -20.85 24.06
N LEU A 279 28.67 -21.31 25.27
CA LEU A 279 29.26 -20.82 26.52
C LEU A 279 30.79 -21.01 26.53
N LEU A 280 31.25 -22.24 26.23
CA LEU A 280 32.67 -22.55 26.21
C LEU A 280 33.45 -21.81 25.12
N ALA A 281 32.82 -21.48 23.99
CA ALA A 281 33.44 -20.72 22.92
C ALA A 281 33.75 -19.26 23.32
N ASN A 282 33.04 -18.72 24.31
CA ASN A 282 33.18 -17.35 24.78
C ASN A 282 33.89 -17.25 26.14
N TRP A 283 34.46 -18.36 26.64
CA TRP A 283 35.09 -18.43 27.95
C TRP A 283 36.14 -17.34 28.20
N GLY A 284 36.10 -16.75 29.40
CA GLY A 284 37.00 -15.67 29.80
C GLY A 284 36.26 -14.41 30.22
N PRO A 285 36.97 -13.28 30.39
CA PRO A 285 36.33 -12.03 30.79
C PRO A 285 35.32 -11.58 29.73
N CYS A 286 34.18 -11.07 30.16
CA CYS A 286 33.27 -10.38 29.26
C CYS A 286 34.03 -9.25 28.55
N PRO A 287 33.73 -8.99 27.26
CA PRO A 287 34.21 -7.79 26.59
C PRO A 287 33.90 -6.57 27.47
N THR A 288 34.95 -5.91 27.97
CA THR A 288 34.76 -4.75 28.83
C THR A 288 34.12 -3.63 28.02
N ARG A 289 33.05 -3.05 28.57
CA ARG A 289 32.40 -1.78 28.15
C ARG A 289 33.39 -0.74 27.61
#